data_AF-A0A2I1P7Y8-F1
#
_entry.id   AF-A0A2I1P7Y8-F1
#
_cell.length_a   1.000
_cell.length_b   1.000
_cell.length_c   1.000
_cell.angle_alpha   90.00
_cell.angle_beta   90.00
_cell.angle_gamma   90.00
#
_symmetry.space_group_name_H-M   'P 1'
#
loop_
_entity.id
_entity.type
_entity.pdbx_description
1 polymer ?
#
loop_
_entity_poly.entity_id
_entity_poly.type
_entity_poly.pdbx_seq_one_letter_code
_entity_poly.pdbx_strand_id
1 'polypeptide(L)' 'LAENYGALIDELLRLKPSSSKGRYFKKVTMSSTNGPGVPVDNTIVKDFTEEA' A
#
# COMPACT_ATOMS: atom_id res chain seq x y z
N LEU A 1 10.50 -5.22 -6.33
CA LEU A 1 9.34 -5.60 -5.48
C LEU A 1 8.62 -4.38 -4.92
N ALA A 2 9.36 -3.37 -4.43
CA ALA A 2 8.85 -2.04 -4.11
C ALA A 2 7.97 -1.45 -5.22
N GLU A 3 8.41 -1.57 -6.48
CA GLU A 3 7.64 -1.17 -7.66
C GLU A 3 6.30 -1.92 -7.80
N ASN A 4 6.28 -3.25 -7.61
CA ASN A 4 5.05 -4.06 -7.67
C ASN A 4 4.06 -3.65 -6.58
N TYR A 5 4.55 -3.37 -5.38
CA TYR A 5 3.73 -2.86 -4.28
C TYR A 5 3.15 -1.48 -4.60
N GLY A 6 3.97 -0.56 -5.12
CA GLY A 6 3.53 0.77 -5.51
C GLY A 6 2.47 0.75 -6.62
N ALA A 7 2.66 -0.09 -7.63
CA ALA A 7 1.69 -0.28 -8.70
C ALA A 7 0.33 -0.76 -8.17
N LEU A 8 0.34 -1.73 -7.24
CA LEU A 8 -0.88 -2.24 -6.61
C LEU A 8 -1.59 -1.17 -5.78
N ILE A 9 -0.86 -0.36 -5.01
CA ILE A 9 -1.45 0.72 -4.21
C ILE A 9 -2.06 1.81 -5.08
N ASP A 10 -1.41 2.18 -6.20
CA ASP A 10 -1.95 3.16 -7.14
C ASP A 10 -3.26 2.68 -7.79
N GLU A 11 -3.30 1.40 -8.21
CA GLU A 11 -4.50 0.81 -8.79
C GLU A 11 -5.65 0.75 -7.78
N LEU A 12 -5.38 0.36 -6.53
CA LEU A 12 -6.40 0.33 -5.48
C LEU A 12 -6.89 1.72 -5.09
N LEU A 13 -6.03 2.75 -5.11
CA LEU A 13 -6.45 4.14 -4.90
C LEU A 13 -7.36 4.63 -6.03
N ARG A 14 -7.07 4.25 -7.28
CA ARG A 14 -7.94 4.57 -8.43
C ARG A 14 -9.31 3.92 -8.31
N LEU A 15 -9.38 2.73 -7.72
CA LEU A 15 -10.63 2.02 -7.44
C LEU A 15 -11.40 2.55 -6.22
N LYS A 16 -10.89 3.57 -5.52
CA LYS A 16 -11.58 4.16 -4.37
C LYS A 16 -12.98 4.66 -4.81
N PRO A 17 -14.08 4.14 -4.24
CA PRO A 17 -15.41 4.58 -4.60
C PRO A 17 -15.65 6.02 -4.15
N SER A 18 -16.37 6.80 -4.96
CA SER A 18 -16.65 8.23 -4.71
C SER A 18 -17.45 8.50 -3.44
N SER A 19 -18.18 7.50 -2.93
CA SER A 19 -18.90 7.55 -1.66
C SER A 19 -17.99 7.37 -0.43
N SER A 20 -16.75 6.92 -0.61
CA SER A 20 -15.80 6.71 0.49
C SER A 20 -15.24 8.04 1.00
N LYS A 21 -15.75 8.49 2.15
CA LYS A 21 -15.26 9.68 2.86
C LYS A 21 -14.16 9.27 3.86
N GLY A 22 -13.03 9.99 3.85
CA GLY A 22 -11.91 9.77 4.77
C GLY A 22 -10.84 8.79 4.25
N ARG A 23 -10.10 8.17 5.19
CA ARG A 23 -8.99 7.24 4.91
C ARG A 23 -9.53 5.93 4.34
N TYR A 24 -9.13 5.63 3.10
CA TYR A 24 -9.56 4.41 2.41
C TYR A 24 -8.86 3.16 2.96
N PHE A 25 -7.54 3.26 3.19
CA PHE A 25 -6.77 2.21 3.85
C PHE A 25 -6.63 2.51 5.35
N LYS A 26 -6.92 1.50 6.18
CA LYS A 26 -6.72 1.57 7.64
C LYS A 26 -5.36 1.03 8.09
N LYS A 27 -4.95 -0.10 7.53
CA LYS A 27 -3.68 -0.77 7.82
C LYS A 27 -3.25 -1.57 6.59
N VAL A 28 -1.96 -1.58 6.29
CA VAL A 28 -1.35 -2.43 5.27
C VAL A 28 -0.29 -3.30 5.95
N THR A 29 -0.23 -4.57 5.58
CA THR A 29 0.71 -5.53 6.17
C THR A 29 1.14 -6.49 5.07
N MET A 30 2.45 -6.66 4.91
CA MET A 30 3.03 -7.61 3.97
C MET A 30 3.53 -8.83 4.73
N SER A 31 3.24 -10.02 4.22
CA SER A 31 3.73 -11.27 4.77
C SER A 31 4.14 -12.22 3.65
N SER A 32 5.05 -13.14 3.95
CA SER A 32 5.24 -14.33 3.12
C SER A 32 4.21 -15.40 3.50
N THR A 33 4.03 -16.42 2.64
CA THR A 33 2.96 -17.43 2.76
C THR A 33 2.88 -18.11 4.14
N ASN A 34 4.03 -18.33 4.80
CA ASN A 34 4.12 -18.95 6.13
C ASN A 34 4.92 -18.10 7.14
N GLY A 35 5.03 -16.79 6.89
CA GLY A 35 5.84 -15.89 7.71
C GLY A 35 5.01 -14.91 8.54
N PRO A 36 5.62 -14.30 9.56
CA PRO A 36 4.99 -13.21 10.29
C PRO A 36 4.76 -12.01 9.36
N GLY A 37 3.68 -11.25 9.61
CA GLY A 37 3.36 -10.04 8.85
C GLY A 37 4.15 -8.83 9.35
N VAL A 38 4.72 -8.07 8.42
CA VAL A 38 5.38 -6.79 8.67
C VAL A 38 4.41 -5.67 8.32
N PRO A 39 4.04 -4.80 9.30
CA PRO A 39 3.19 -3.64 9.01
C PRO A 39 3.96 -2.65 8.13
N VAL A 40 3.28 -2.11 7.12
CA VAL A 40 3.83 -1.12 6.19
C VAL A 40 3.04 0.17 6.33
N ASP A 41 3.73 1.31 6.26
CA ASP A 41 3.08 2.62 6.26
C ASP A 41 2.31 2.80 4.95
N ASN A 42 1.02 3.16 5.08
CA ASN A 42 0.12 3.38 3.95
C ASN A 42 0.05 4.85 3.51
N THR A 43 0.82 5.72 4.16
CA THR A 43 0.93 7.15 3.83
C THR A 43 1.95 7.39 2.71
N ILE A 44 2.91 6.48 2.56
CA ILE A 44 3.91 6.51 1.50
C ILE A 44 3.28 5.90 0.25
N VAL A 45 2.89 6.75 -0.69
CA VAL A 45 2.17 6.37 -1.93
C VAL A 45 3.06 6.50 -3.18
N LYS A 46 4.21 7.19 -3.06
CA LYS A 46 5.20 7.41 -4.12
C LYS A 46 6.61 7.23 -3.56
N ASP A 47 7.58 7.05 -4.46
CA ASP A 47 9.02 6.99 -4.14
C ASP A 47 9.46 5.75 -3.35
N PHE A 48 8.92 4.57 -3.68
CA PHE A 48 9.30 3.29 -3.06
C PHE A 48 10.73 2.82 -3.38
N THR A 49 11.44 3.53 -4.26
CA THR A 49 12.79 3.22 -4.75
C THR A 49 13.79 4.35 -4.51
N GLU A 50 13.41 5.44 -3.84
CA GLU A 50 14.42 6.39 -3.37
C GLU A 50 15.21 5.73 -2.24
N GLU A 51 16.41 5.26 -2.61
CA GLU A 51 17.46 4.83 -1.71
C GLU A 51 17.73 5.97 -0.72
N ALA A 52 17.54 5.69 0.57
CA ALA A 52 18.15 6.47 1.64
C ALA A 52 19.59 6.00 1.84
#